data_AF-A0A2C9KUY2-F1
#
_entry.id   AF-A0A2C9KUY2-F1
#
_cell.length_a   1.000
_cell.length_b   1.000
_cell.length_c   1.000
_cell.angle_alpha   90.00
_cell.angle_beta   90.00
_cell.angle_gamma   90.00
#
_symmetry.space_group_name_H-M   'P 1'
#
loop_
_entity.id
_entity.type
_entity.pdbx_description
1 polymer ?
#
loop_
_entity_poly.entity_id
_entity_poly.type
_entity_poly.pdbx_seq_one_letter_code
_entity_poly.pdbx_strand_id
1 'polypeptide(L)'
;MKEIFIINDQFTSEFSFGSICLIFAIVSFGVIANIINLIIFVKLGFKDTVNISLVALTICDLCSLLPLISLGVLTQPRLLSPDVTFVGGEIQFLASGWPHTILSKLTSWITAFIMVERCLCIAKPLKVKTLVTPFRVKFCLVLLSVIVVSGALPTYATHYFDWKFYPMLNRTLLGLVLTDNALEVTRVSNVLSNSVSALLSFTITASCTLVIDEGYTVADIE
;
A
#
# COMPACT_ATOMS: atom_id res chain seq x y z
N MET A 1 27.03 17.72 26.24
CA MET A 1 27.01 16.98 24.95
C MET A 1 26.63 15.51 25.14
N LYS A 2 27.25 14.75 26.06
CA LYS A 2 26.84 13.36 26.39
C LYS A 2 25.39 13.23 26.89
N GLU A 3 24.92 14.11 27.77
CA GLU A 3 23.54 14.05 28.28
C GLU A 3 22.50 14.27 27.16
N ILE A 4 22.74 15.21 26.25
CA ILE A 4 21.88 15.47 25.08
C ILE A 4 21.81 14.22 24.18
N PHE A 5 22.93 13.52 24.00
CA PHE A 5 22.99 12.28 23.21
C PHE A 5 22.21 11.13 23.88
N ILE A 6 22.33 10.98 25.21
CA ILE A 6 21.61 9.95 25.98
C ILE A 6 20.10 10.23 25.97
N ILE A 7 19.68 11.48 26.13
CA ILE A 7 18.26 11.87 26.08
C ILE A 7 17.67 11.59 24.68
N ASN A 8 18.42 11.90 23.62
CA ASN A 8 17.98 11.62 22.25
C ASN A 8 17.87 10.12 21.95
N ASP A 9 18.81 9.31 22.46
CA ASP A 9 18.81 7.86 22.27
C ASP A 9 17.66 7.17 23.03
N GLN A 10 17.43 7.57 24.29
CA GLN A 10 16.32 7.07 25.09
C GLN A 10 14.96 7.43 24.47
N PHE A 11 14.79 8.68 24.06
CA PHE A 11 13.56 9.13 23.38
C PHE A 11 13.32 8.36 22.08
N THR A 12 14.37 8.12 21.29
CA THR A 12 14.29 7.35 20.04
C THR A 12 13.90 5.90 20.30
N SER A 13 14.43 5.28 21.36
CA SER A 13 14.08 3.91 21.76
C SER A 13 12.64 3.79 22.22
N GLU A 14 12.16 4.70 23.08
CA GLU A 14 10.76 4.72 23.54
C GLU A 14 9.78 4.97 22.39
N PHE A 15 10.09 5.92 21.50
CA PHE A 15 9.30 6.19 20.30
C PHE A 15 9.26 4.98 19.35
N SER A 16 10.40 4.32 19.15
CA SER A 16 10.49 3.11 18.32
C SER A 16 9.70 1.95 18.92
N PHE A 17 9.71 1.80 20.24
CA PHE A 17 8.92 0.79 20.95
C PHE A 17 7.41 1.05 20.83
N GLY A 18 6.97 2.30 21.01
CA GLY A 18 5.57 2.67 20.79
C GLY A 18 5.12 2.40 19.35
N SER A 19 5.96 2.76 18.38
CA SER A 19 5.68 2.58 16.94
C SER A 19 5.54 1.11 16.56
N ILE A 20 6.43 0.23 17.05
CA ILE A 20 6.35 -1.20 16.74
C ILE A 20 5.13 -1.85 17.38
N CYS A 21 4.78 -1.49 18.63
CA CYS A 21 3.56 -1.99 19.27
C CYS A 21 2.30 -1.58 18.49
N LEU A 22 2.24 -0.34 18.04
CA LEU A 22 1.13 0.16 17.22
C LEU A 22 1.05 -0.59 15.88
N ILE A 23 2.18 -0.77 15.20
CA ILE A 23 2.25 -1.54 13.94
C ILE A 23 1.74 -2.97 14.15
N PHE A 24 2.20 -3.66 15.20
CA PHE A 24 1.74 -5.01 15.51
C PHE A 24 0.23 -5.06 15.78
N ALA A 25 -0.32 -4.08 16.50
CA ALA A 25 -1.75 -4.00 16.76
C ALA A 25 -2.55 -3.81 15.47
N ILE A 26 -2.15 -2.85 14.62
CA ILE A 26 -2.80 -2.56 13.32
C ILE A 26 -2.72 -3.78 12.41
N VAL A 27 -1.55 -4.39 12.27
CA VAL A 27 -1.35 -5.58 11.44
C VAL A 27 -2.19 -6.73 11.94
N SER A 28 -2.17 -7.03 13.24
CA SER A 28 -2.90 -8.18 13.78
C SER A 28 -4.40 -8.03 13.55
N PHE A 29 -4.94 -6.85 13.85
CA PHE A 29 -6.34 -6.53 13.59
C PHE A 29 -6.66 -6.63 12.09
N GLY A 30 -5.84 -5.99 11.24
CA GLY A 30 -6.02 -5.98 9.80
C GLY A 30 -5.98 -7.38 9.19
N VAL A 31 -5.05 -8.25 9.63
CA VAL A 31 -4.95 -9.63 9.17
C VAL A 31 -6.20 -10.41 9.56
N ILE A 32 -6.62 -10.34 10.83
CA ILE A 32 -7.82 -11.06 11.30
C ILE A 32 -9.06 -10.61 10.53
N ALA A 33 -9.30 -9.30 10.43
CA ALA A 33 -10.45 -8.74 9.74
C ALA A 33 -10.47 -9.13 8.26
N ASN A 34 -9.34 -9.01 7.57
CA ASN A 34 -9.28 -9.35 6.15
C ASN A 34 -9.35 -10.86 5.89
N ILE A 35 -8.83 -11.72 6.78
CA ILE A 35 -9.04 -13.18 6.65
C ILE A 35 -10.53 -13.52 6.77
N ILE A 36 -11.23 -12.93 7.73
CA ILE A 36 -12.69 -13.14 7.89
C ILE A 36 -13.43 -12.69 6.63
N ASN A 37 -13.12 -11.49 6.12
CA ASN A 37 -13.70 -10.95 4.89
C ASN A 37 -13.44 -11.88 3.70
N LEU A 38 -12.21 -12.38 3.56
CA LEU A 38 -11.83 -13.28 2.47
C LEU A 38 -12.65 -14.57 2.52
N ILE A 39 -12.79 -15.18 3.70
CA ILE A 39 -13.59 -16.40 3.89
C ILE A 39 -15.04 -16.14 3.49
N ILE A 40 -15.63 -15.00 3.91
CA ILE A 40 -17.01 -14.63 3.60
C ILE A 40 -17.19 -14.43 2.10
N PHE A 41 -16.35 -13.62 1.47
CA PHE A 41 -16.50 -13.32 0.04
C PHE A 41 -16.23 -14.52 -0.87
N VAL A 42 -15.30 -15.41 -0.49
CA VAL A 42 -15.09 -16.67 -1.20
C VAL A 42 -16.31 -17.59 -1.06
N LYS A 43 -16.93 -17.65 0.13
CA LYS A 43 -18.16 -18.42 0.34
C LYS A 43 -19.36 -17.88 -0.44
N LEU A 44 -19.47 -16.56 -0.60
CA LEU A 44 -20.49 -15.93 -1.44
C LEU A 44 -20.30 -16.25 -2.94
N GLY A 45 -19.06 -16.54 -3.34
CA GLY A 45 -18.71 -17.03 -4.67
C GLY A 45 -18.53 -15.92 -5.72
N PHE A 46 -17.91 -16.29 -6.84
CA PHE A 46 -17.43 -15.37 -7.88
C PHE A 46 -18.43 -15.15 -9.04
N LYS A 47 -19.73 -15.29 -8.77
CA LYS A 47 -20.78 -15.01 -9.77
C LYS A 47 -21.15 -13.53 -9.80
N ASP A 48 -21.06 -12.87 -8.65
CA ASP A 48 -21.29 -11.44 -8.50
C ASP A 48 -19.98 -10.67 -8.69
N THR A 49 -20.03 -9.59 -9.46
CA THR A 49 -18.91 -8.69 -9.73
C THR A 49 -18.45 -7.98 -8.47
N VAL A 50 -19.38 -7.66 -7.57
CA VAL A 50 -19.10 -7.07 -6.25
C VAL A 50 -18.19 -7.99 -5.44
N ASN A 51 -18.54 -9.28 -5.34
CA ASN A 51 -17.75 -10.25 -4.56
C ASN A 51 -16.35 -10.42 -5.13
N ILE A 52 -16.21 -10.43 -6.47
CA ILE A 52 -14.90 -10.49 -7.13
C ILE A 52 -14.03 -9.29 -6.73
N SER A 53 -14.58 -8.08 -6.82
CA SER A 53 -13.86 -6.84 -6.48
C SER A 53 -13.49 -6.80 -4.99
N LEU A 54 -14.40 -7.24 -4.10
CA LEU A 54 -14.15 -7.30 -2.66
C LEU A 54 -13.09 -8.35 -2.27
N VAL A 55 -13.05 -9.52 -2.94
CA VAL A 55 -11.96 -10.49 -2.77
C VAL A 55 -10.63 -9.88 -3.20
N ALA A 56 -10.58 -9.21 -4.35
CA ALA A 56 -9.36 -8.57 -4.83
C ALA A 56 -8.86 -7.50 -3.87
N LEU A 57 -9.76 -6.66 -3.34
CA LEU A 57 -9.45 -5.67 -2.31
C LEU A 57 -8.87 -6.32 -1.06
N THR A 58 -9.54 -7.35 -0.54
CA THR A 58 -9.12 -8.07 0.67
C THR A 58 -7.74 -8.73 0.52
N ILE A 59 -7.44 -9.28 -0.66
CA ILE A 59 -6.11 -9.84 -0.97
C ILE A 59 -5.06 -8.72 -0.97
N CYS A 60 -5.34 -7.58 -1.60
CA CYS A 60 -4.41 -6.45 -1.61
C CYS A 60 -4.12 -5.92 -0.20
N ASP A 61 -5.16 -5.83 0.63
CA ASP A 61 -5.03 -5.39 2.02
C ASP A 61 -4.16 -6.37 2.81
N LEU A 62 -4.40 -7.68 2.71
CA LEU A 62 -3.55 -8.69 3.35
C LEU A 62 -2.09 -8.61 2.89
N CYS A 63 -1.86 -8.46 1.58
CA CYS A 63 -0.52 -8.31 1.04
C CYS A 63 0.15 -7.02 1.54
N SER A 64 -0.59 -5.92 1.69
CA SER A 64 -0.05 -4.62 2.14
C SER A 64 0.42 -4.63 3.60
N LEU A 65 -0.08 -5.57 4.42
CA LEU A 65 0.30 -5.72 5.81
C LEU A 65 1.65 -6.42 5.99
N LEU A 66 2.09 -7.26 5.04
CA LEU A 66 3.38 -7.97 5.15
C LEU A 66 4.58 -7.01 5.18
N PRO A 67 4.70 -6.03 4.26
CA PRO A 67 5.77 -5.05 4.31
C PRO A 67 5.70 -4.17 5.56
N LEU A 68 4.50 -3.92 6.10
CA LEU A 68 4.32 -3.10 7.29
C LEU A 68 4.92 -3.75 8.55
N ILE A 69 4.84 -5.09 8.68
CA ILE A 69 5.53 -5.84 9.73
C ILE A 69 7.05 -5.64 9.60
N SER A 70 7.58 -5.83 8.40
CA SER A 70 9.02 -5.69 8.15
C SER A 70 9.52 -4.27 8.42
N LEU A 71 8.70 -3.25 8.15
CA LEU A 71 9.00 -1.85 8.48
C LEU A 71 9.13 -1.66 10.00
N GLY A 72 8.22 -2.23 10.79
CA GLY A 72 8.27 -2.17 12.25
C GLY A 72 9.54 -2.83 12.82
N VAL A 73 10.01 -3.91 12.18
CA VAL A 73 11.24 -4.58 12.61
C VAL A 73 12.49 -3.79 12.20
N LEU A 74 12.57 -3.34 10.94
CA LEU A 74 13.75 -2.70 10.35
C LEU A 74 14.04 -1.29 10.88
N THR A 75 13.05 -0.65 11.52
CA THR A 75 13.18 0.65 12.18
C THR A 75 13.79 0.57 13.59
N GLN A 76 14.00 -0.64 14.13
CA GLN A 76 14.45 -0.82 15.50
C GLN A 76 15.92 -0.39 15.70
N PRO A 77 16.23 0.53 16.65
CA PRO A 77 17.60 0.95 16.96
C PRO A 77 18.56 -0.20 17.29
N ARG A 78 18.04 -1.29 17.87
CA ARG A 78 18.80 -2.52 18.17
C ARG A 78 19.44 -3.19 16.95
N LEU A 79 18.99 -2.85 15.73
CA LEU A 79 19.59 -3.35 14.49
C LEU A 79 20.91 -2.65 14.12
N LEU A 80 21.35 -1.66 14.90
CA LEU A 80 22.69 -1.08 14.80
C LEU A 80 23.76 -1.88 15.57
N SER A 81 23.41 -3.06 16.06
CA SER A 81 24.35 -3.92 16.78
C SER A 81 25.47 -4.44 15.86
N PRO A 82 26.66 -4.74 16.41
CA PRO A 82 27.78 -5.23 15.61
C PRO A 82 27.51 -6.57 14.92
N ASP A 83 26.51 -7.34 15.34
CA ASP A 83 26.18 -8.62 14.71
C ASP A 83 25.34 -8.47 13.44
N VAL A 84 24.79 -7.28 13.18
CA VAL A 84 23.96 -7.01 12.00
C VAL A 84 24.84 -6.61 10.82
N THR A 85 24.55 -7.22 9.66
CA THR A 85 25.29 -7.05 8.41
C THR A 85 24.60 -6.12 7.40
N PHE A 86 23.56 -5.41 7.81
CA PHE A 86 22.77 -4.52 6.95
C PHE A 86 22.38 -3.22 7.66
N VAL A 87 22.06 -2.17 6.91
CA VAL A 87 21.56 -0.91 7.46
C VAL A 87 20.04 -0.88 7.41
N GLY A 88 19.38 -1.16 8.54
CA GLY A 88 17.91 -1.30 8.61
C GLY A 88 17.15 -0.13 7.98
N GLY A 89 17.60 1.10 8.21
CA GLY A 89 17.01 2.31 7.64
C GLY A 89 17.09 2.44 6.12
N GLU A 90 18.08 1.80 5.48
CA GLU A 90 18.23 1.75 4.03
C GLU A 90 17.50 0.54 3.44
N ILE A 91 17.54 -0.62 4.11
CA ILE A 91 16.82 -1.83 3.71
C ILE A 91 15.30 -1.59 3.71
N GLN A 92 14.78 -0.92 4.74
CA GLN A 92 13.34 -0.68 4.86
C GLN A 92 12.76 0.08 3.67
N PHE A 93 13.54 0.94 2.99
CA PHE A 93 13.02 1.76 1.91
C PHE A 93 12.50 0.89 0.77
N LEU A 94 13.34 -0.03 0.29
CA LEU A 94 13.04 -0.87 -0.87
C LEU A 94 12.34 -2.19 -0.47
N ALA A 95 12.64 -2.73 0.72
CA ALA A 95 12.06 -4.00 1.17
C ALA A 95 10.68 -3.85 1.83
N SER A 96 10.35 -2.67 2.37
CA SER A 96 9.15 -2.48 3.20
C SER A 96 8.30 -1.30 2.74
N GLY A 97 8.87 -0.10 2.70
CA GLY A 97 8.16 1.14 2.40
C GLY A 97 7.60 1.17 0.98
N TRP A 98 8.44 0.87 -0.01
CA TRP A 98 8.01 0.90 -1.41
C TRP A 98 6.97 -0.19 -1.75
N PRO A 99 7.14 -1.47 -1.36
CA PRO A 99 6.09 -2.48 -1.50
C PRO A 99 4.78 -2.09 -0.83
N HIS A 100 4.82 -1.57 0.41
CA HIS A 100 3.62 -1.10 1.10
C HIS A 100 2.90 0.00 0.30
N THR A 101 3.66 0.99 -0.20
CA THR A 101 3.12 2.12 -0.96
C THR A 101 2.39 1.67 -2.23
N ILE A 102 2.97 0.71 -2.96
CA ILE A 102 2.38 0.17 -4.20
C ILE A 102 1.08 -0.57 -3.90
N LEU A 103 1.07 -1.38 -2.83
CA LEU A 103 -0.11 -2.18 -2.46
C LEU A 103 -1.23 -1.29 -1.92
N SER A 104 -0.92 -0.30 -1.08
CA SER A 104 -1.89 0.70 -0.60
C SER A 104 -2.50 1.52 -1.75
N LYS A 105 -1.69 1.81 -2.78
CA LYS A 105 -2.18 2.44 -4.01
C LYS A 105 -3.10 1.52 -4.80
N LEU A 106 -2.78 0.23 -4.92
CA LEU A 106 -3.64 -0.74 -5.58
C LEU A 106 -4.99 -0.87 -4.85
N THR A 107 -4.99 -0.97 -3.52
CA THR A 107 -6.20 -0.92 -2.67
C THR A 107 -7.04 0.32 -2.96
N SER A 108 -6.40 1.49 -3.06
CA SER A 108 -7.10 2.76 -3.35
C SER A 108 -7.80 2.75 -4.71
N TRP A 109 -7.13 2.22 -5.75
CA TRP A 109 -7.73 2.11 -7.08
C TRP A 109 -8.82 1.04 -7.17
N ILE A 110 -8.67 -0.10 -6.50
CA ILE A 110 -9.72 -1.13 -6.43
C ILE A 110 -10.95 -0.55 -5.72
N THR A 111 -10.76 0.21 -4.64
CA THR A 111 -11.85 0.92 -3.96
C THR A 111 -12.54 1.91 -4.90
N ALA A 112 -11.79 2.74 -5.63
CA ALA A 112 -12.36 3.66 -6.61
C ALA A 112 -13.14 2.92 -7.71
N PHE A 113 -12.63 1.78 -8.19
CA PHE A 113 -13.33 0.92 -9.16
C PHE A 113 -14.65 0.38 -8.60
N ILE A 114 -14.66 -0.11 -7.36
CA ILE A 114 -15.89 -0.57 -6.68
C ILE A 114 -16.92 0.57 -6.59
N MET A 115 -16.48 1.78 -6.25
CA MET A 115 -17.37 2.94 -6.14
C MET A 115 -17.97 3.34 -7.49
N VAL A 116 -17.19 3.31 -8.56
CA VAL A 116 -17.68 3.54 -9.93
C VAL A 116 -18.69 2.47 -10.32
N GLU A 117 -18.41 1.20 -10.04
CA GLU A 117 -19.34 0.10 -10.28
C GLU A 117 -20.68 0.33 -9.57
N ARG A 118 -20.65 0.72 -8.29
CA ARG A 118 -21.84 1.03 -7.49
C ARG A 118 -22.61 2.24 -8.03
N CYS A 119 -21.90 3.31 -8.36
CA CYS A 119 -22.49 4.51 -8.95
C CYS A 119 -23.20 4.19 -10.27
N LEU A 120 -22.59 3.38 -11.13
CA LEU A 120 -23.21 2.94 -12.39
C LEU A 120 -24.46 2.08 -12.17
N CYS A 121 -24.48 1.24 -11.12
CA CYS A 121 -25.65 0.45 -10.75
C CYS A 121 -26.86 1.32 -10.39
N ILE A 122 -26.64 2.45 -9.69
CA ILE A 122 -27.69 3.37 -9.28
C ILE A 122 -28.09 4.29 -10.45
N ALA A 123 -27.12 4.91 -11.09
CA ALA A 123 -27.38 5.90 -12.15
C ALA A 123 -27.93 5.28 -13.44
N LYS A 124 -27.50 4.07 -13.83
CA LYS A 124 -27.86 3.44 -15.11
C LYS A 124 -28.06 1.90 -14.98
N PRO A 125 -29.10 1.44 -14.26
CA PRO A 125 -29.31 0.02 -13.97
C PRO A 125 -29.50 -0.88 -15.21
N LEU A 126 -30.02 -0.33 -16.32
CA LEU A 126 -30.22 -1.08 -17.57
C LEU A 126 -28.91 -1.30 -18.37
N LYS A 127 -27.95 -0.37 -18.26
CA LYS A 127 -26.65 -0.48 -18.96
C LYS A 127 -25.60 -1.22 -18.14
N VAL A 128 -25.70 -1.21 -16.80
CA VAL A 128 -24.68 -1.84 -15.95
C VAL A 128 -24.60 -3.35 -16.16
N LYS A 129 -25.75 -4.04 -16.35
CA LYS A 129 -25.80 -5.49 -16.54
C LYS A 129 -25.09 -5.99 -17.81
N THR A 130 -24.94 -5.12 -18.81
CA THR A 130 -24.23 -5.44 -20.05
C THR A 130 -22.78 -4.95 -20.04
N LEU A 131 -22.48 -3.91 -19.26
CA LEU A 131 -21.14 -3.34 -19.15
C LEU A 131 -20.27 -4.10 -18.14
N VAL A 132 -20.78 -4.33 -16.93
CA VAL A 132 -20.09 -4.89 -15.78
C VAL A 132 -20.40 -6.38 -15.69
N THR A 133 -19.60 -7.19 -16.38
CA THR A 133 -19.70 -8.66 -16.32
C THR A 133 -18.55 -9.25 -15.49
N PRO A 134 -18.74 -10.41 -14.84
CA PRO A 134 -17.70 -11.03 -14.00
C PRO A 134 -16.35 -11.21 -14.70
N PHE A 135 -16.36 -11.57 -15.98
CA PHE A 135 -15.13 -11.74 -16.76
C PHE A 135 -14.41 -10.40 -16.99
N ARG A 136 -15.15 -9.34 -17.36
CA ARG A 136 -14.59 -8.02 -17.57
C ARG A 136 -14.05 -7.42 -16.28
N VAL A 137 -14.75 -7.60 -15.16
CA VAL A 137 -14.28 -7.13 -13.85
C VAL A 137 -12.97 -7.80 -13.45
N LYS A 138 -12.87 -9.13 -13.57
CA LYS A 138 -11.60 -9.85 -13.33
C LYS A 138 -10.47 -9.31 -14.21
N PHE A 139 -10.74 -9.13 -15.50
CA PHE A 139 -9.75 -8.58 -16.43
C PHE A 139 -9.32 -7.15 -16.04
N CYS A 140 -10.27 -6.26 -15.72
CA CYS A 140 -9.99 -4.89 -15.28
C CYS A 140 -9.14 -4.87 -14.00
N LEU A 141 -9.45 -5.72 -13.01
CA LEU A 141 -8.69 -5.80 -11.77
C LEU A 141 -7.27 -6.31 -12.01
N VAL A 142 -7.08 -7.32 -12.86
CA VAL A 142 -5.74 -7.79 -13.23
C VAL A 142 -4.96 -6.70 -13.96
N LEU A 143 -5.58 -6.02 -14.93
CA LEU A 143 -4.97 -4.93 -15.66
C LEU A 143 -4.57 -3.78 -14.73
N LEU A 144 -5.44 -3.42 -13.79
CA LEU A 144 -5.18 -2.40 -12.78
C LEU A 144 -3.96 -2.77 -11.92
N SER A 145 -3.90 -4.02 -11.45
CA SER A 145 -2.75 -4.54 -10.71
C SER A 145 -1.46 -4.43 -11.52
N VAL A 146 -1.47 -4.83 -12.80
CA VAL A 146 -0.31 -4.74 -13.68
C VAL A 146 0.12 -3.29 -13.88
N ILE A 147 -0.81 -2.37 -14.13
CA ILE A 147 -0.51 -0.94 -14.32
C ILE A 147 0.14 -0.37 -13.06
N VAL A 148 -0.44 -0.61 -11.88
CA VAL A 148 0.07 -0.09 -10.61
C VAL A 148 1.46 -0.64 -10.30
N VAL A 149 1.67 -1.96 -10.46
CA VAL A 149 2.97 -2.61 -10.22
C VAL A 149 4.01 -2.17 -11.24
N SER A 150 3.64 -2.02 -12.52
CA SER A 150 4.57 -1.55 -13.56
C SER A 150 5.10 -0.15 -13.29
N GLY A 151 4.28 0.71 -12.67
CA GLY A 151 4.69 2.06 -12.25
C GLY A 151 5.76 2.08 -11.17
N ALA A 152 6.03 0.95 -10.50
CA ALA A 152 7.11 0.83 -9.53
C ALA A 152 8.47 0.43 -10.13
N LEU A 153 8.48 -0.11 -11.36
CA LEU A 153 9.69 -0.60 -12.01
C LEU A 153 10.83 0.43 -12.08
N PRO A 154 10.58 1.72 -12.40
CA PRO A 154 11.67 2.70 -12.46
C PRO A 154 12.39 2.89 -11.12
N THR A 155 11.67 2.82 -10.00
CA THR A 155 12.27 2.92 -8.66
C THR A 155 13.13 1.68 -8.36
N TYR A 156 12.63 0.48 -8.64
CA TYR A 156 13.41 -0.76 -8.46
C TYR A 156 14.59 -0.89 -9.43
N ALA A 157 14.52 -0.25 -10.60
CA ALA A 157 15.63 -0.24 -11.55
C ALA A 157 16.76 0.70 -11.13
N THR A 158 16.46 1.71 -10.31
CA THR A 158 17.42 2.76 -9.91
C THR A 158 17.95 2.60 -8.49
N HIS A 159 17.24 1.82 -7.66
CA HIS A 159 17.57 1.52 -6.27
C HIS A 159 17.78 0.02 -6.12
N TYR A 160 18.97 -0.39 -5.71
CA TYR A 160 19.30 -1.79 -5.52
C TYR A 160 20.10 -1.98 -4.24
N PHE A 161 20.10 -3.22 -3.74
CA PHE A 161 20.89 -3.57 -2.57
C PHE A 161 22.29 -3.99 -2.97
N ASP A 162 23.29 -3.41 -2.33
CA ASP A 162 24.69 -3.80 -2.52
C ASP A 162 25.50 -3.55 -1.24
N TRP A 163 26.68 -4.16 -1.17
CA TRP A 163 27.61 -4.03 -0.06
C TRP A 163 28.34 -2.68 -0.14
N LYS A 164 28.09 -1.81 0.84
CA LYS A 164 28.67 -0.47 0.93
C LYS A 164 29.55 -0.35 2.17
N PHE A 165 30.72 0.26 2.02
CA PHE A 165 31.59 0.57 3.15
C PHE A 165 31.11 1.84 3.86
N TYR A 166 30.90 1.75 5.18
CA TYR A 166 30.50 2.86 6.04
C TYR A 166 31.70 3.32 6.88
N PRO A 167 32.32 4.47 6.56
CA PRO A 167 33.52 4.96 7.27
C PRO A 167 33.28 5.20 8.76
N MET A 168 32.06 5.63 9.13
CA MET A 168 31.69 5.89 10.53
C MET A 168 31.63 4.62 11.39
N LEU A 169 31.33 3.48 10.78
CA LEU A 169 31.25 2.18 11.45
C LEU A 169 32.51 1.34 11.21
N ASN A 170 33.37 1.76 10.28
CA ASN A 170 34.52 1.02 9.76
C ASN A 170 34.17 -0.41 9.29
N ARG A 171 33.02 -0.56 8.64
CA ARG A 171 32.47 -1.87 8.23
C ARG A 171 31.76 -1.78 6.88
N THR A 172 31.78 -2.89 6.15
CA THR A 172 30.97 -3.08 4.95
C THR A 172 29.63 -3.70 5.36
N LEU A 173 28.54 -3.03 5.03
CA LEU A 173 27.17 -3.48 5.35
C LEU A 173 26.33 -3.46 4.08
N LEU A 174 25.32 -4.33 4.03
CA LEU A 174 24.32 -4.32 2.98
C LEU A 174 23.46 -3.06 3.14
N GLY A 175 23.45 -2.23 2.10
CA GLY A 175 22.75 -0.95 2.08
C GLY A 175 22.07 -0.70 0.75
N LEU A 176 21.44 0.46 0.64
CA LEU A 176 20.79 0.93 -0.56
C LEU A 176 21.80 1.71 -1.40
N VAL A 177 22.02 1.23 -2.62
CA VAL A 177 22.84 1.91 -3.61
C VAL A 177 21.93 2.51 -4.67
N LEU A 178 22.26 3.75 -5.05
CA LEU A 178 21.50 4.55 -6.00
C LEU A 178 22.33 4.71 -7.28
N THR A 179 21.68 4.55 -8.43
CA THR A 179 22.23 4.98 -9.72
C THR A 179 22.31 6.52 -9.81
N ASP A 180 23.14 7.05 -10.71
CA ASP A 180 23.33 8.51 -10.87
C ASP A 180 22.01 9.26 -11.10
N ASN A 181 21.08 8.65 -11.83
CA ASN A 181 19.77 9.24 -12.14
C ASN A 181 18.67 8.87 -11.14
N ALA A 182 18.99 8.14 -10.06
CA ALA A 182 18.00 7.60 -9.12
C ALA A 182 17.15 8.70 -8.46
N LEU A 183 17.75 9.84 -8.12
CA LEU A 183 17.03 10.95 -7.50
C LEU A 183 16.00 11.57 -8.45
N GLU A 184 16.37 11.77 -9.72
CA GLU A 184 15.47 12.32 -10.73
C GLU A 184 14.33 11.35 -11.04
N VAL A 185 14.66 10.06 -11.22
CA VAL A 185 13.68 9.00 -11.48
C VAL A 185 12.72 8.82 -10.32
N THR A 186 13.21 8.83 -9.08
CA THR A 186 12.37 8.74 -7.88
C THR A 186 11.51 9.98 -7.71
N ARG A 187 12.02 11.18 -7.98
CA ARG A 187 11.23 12.42 -7.89
C ARG A 187 10.07 12.39 -8.88
N VAL A 188 10.34 12.05 -10.14
CA VAL A 188 9.31 11.95 -11.19
C VAL A 188 8.32 10.84 -10.88
N SER A 189 8.81 9.65 -10.51
CA SER A 189 7.98 8.52 -10.10
C SER A 189 7.12 8.84 -8.90
N ASN A 190 7.64 9.55 -7.88
CA ASN A 190 6.86 9.93 -6.70
C ASN A 190 5.73 10.90 -7.05
N VAL A 191 6.01 11.94 -7.85
CA VAL A 191 4.99 12.93 -8.21
C VAL A 191 3.89 12.28 -9.06
N LEU A 192 4.26 11.58 -10.13
CA LEU A 192 3.30 10.97 -11.07
C LEU A 192 2.59 9.77 -10.45
N SER A 193 3.34 8.85 -9.84
CA SER A 193 2.77 7.59 -9.37
C SER A 193 2.16 7.68 -7.99
N ASN A 194 2.65 8.50 -7.07
CA ASN A 194 2.09 8.55 -5.72
C ASN A 194 1.10 9.71 -5.56
N SER A 195 1.52 10.95 -5.82
CA SER A 195 0.68 12.13 -5.55
C SER A 195 -0.52 12.23 -6.50
N VAL A 196 -0.29 12.21 -7.82
CA VAL A 196 -1.37 12.34 -8.81
C VAL A 196 -2.33 11.17 -8.72
N SER A 197 -1.80 9.95 -8.60
CA SER A 197 -2.61 8.75 -8.47
C SER A 197 -3.53 8.76 -7.25
N ALA A 198 -3.03 9.19 -6.08
CA ALA A 198 -3.83 9.24 -4.86
C ALA A 198 -4.96 10.28 -4.96
N LEU A 199 -4.67 11.45 -5.53
CA LEU A 199 -5.67 12.50 -5.77
C LEU A 199 -6.74 12.03 -6.75
N LEU A 200 -6.37 11.33 -7.83
CA LEU A 200 -7.32 10.78 -8.79
C LEU A 200 -8.22 9.71 -8.14
N SER A 201 -7.66 8.74 -7.42
CA SER A 201 -8.48 7.72 -6.77
C SER A 201 -9.42 8.32 -5.72
N PHE A 202 -8.94 9.32 -4.96
CA PHE A 202 -9.73 10.00 -3.94
C PHE A 202 -10.89 10.80 -4.56
N THR A 203 -10.62 11.60 -5.60
CA THR A 203 -11.65 12.39 -6.29
C THR A 203 -12.71 11.51 -6.95
N ILE A 204 -12.31 10.41 -7.59
CA ILE A 204 -13.24 9.43 -8.15
C ILE A 204 -14.11 8.84 -7.04
N THR A 205 -13.51 8.38 -5.95
CA THR A 205 -14.24 7.80 -4.81
C THR A 205 -15.23 8.80 -4.22
N ALA A 206 -14.77 10.03 -3.93
CA ALA A 206 -15.60 11.08 -3.35
C ALA A 206 -16.78 11.46 -4.27
N SER A 207 -16.52 11.65 -5.57
CA SER A 207 -17.58 11.96 -6.54
C SER A 207 -18.62 10.83 -6.64
N CYS A 208 -18.19 9.57 -6.64
CA CYS A 208 -19.10 8.43 -6.66
C CYS A 208 -19.93 8.35 -5.37
N THR A 209 -19.34 8.62 -4.20
CA THR A 209 -20.08 8.66 -2.93
C THR A 209 -21.20 9.69 -2.97
N LEU A 210 -20.94 10.90 -3.49
CA LEU A 210 -21.95 11.95 -3.61
C LEU A 210 -23.12 11.53 -4.52
N VAL A 211 -22.82 10.93 -5.68
CA VAL A 211 -23.86 10.44 -6.60
C VAL A 211 -24.69 9.32 -5.98
N ILE A 212 -24.05 8.45 -5.17
CA ILE A 212 -24.75 7.37 -4.47
C ILE A 212 -25.75 7.97 -3.45
N ASP A 213 -25.35 8.99 -2.69
CA ASP A 213 -26.19 9.65 -1.68
C ASP A 213 -27.40 10.38 -2.31
N GLU A 214 -27.16 11.11 -3.40
CA GLU A 214 -28.23 11.73 -4.21
C GLU A 214 -29.17 10.68 -4.81
N GLY A 215 -28.64 9.56 -5.28
CA GLY A 215 -29.45 8.47 -5.84
C GLY A 215 -30.38 7.81 -4.82
N TYR A 216 -29.96 7.66 -3.56
CA TYR A 216 -30.79 7.13 -2.50
C TYR A 216 -31.88 8.11 -2.06
N THR A 217 -31.54 9.39 -1.90
CA THR A 217 -32.53 10.41 -1.50
C THR A 217 -33.66 10.57 -2.52
N VAL A 218 -33.39 10.43 -3.82
CA VAL A 218 -34.44 10.45 -4.85
C VAL A 218 -35.32 9.20 -4.77
N ALA A 219 -34.74 8.02 -4.48
CA ALA A 219 -35.48 6.76 -4.39
C ALA A 219 -36.39 6.68 -3.15
N ASP A 220 -36.07 7.38 -2.06
CA ASP A 220 -36.91 7.42 -0.85
C ASP A 220 -38.11 8.40 -0.96
N ILE A 221 -38.14 9.24 -2.00
CA ILE A 221 -39.20 10.23 -2.25
C ILE A 221 -40.26 9.70 -3.25
N GLU A 222 -39.95 8.67 -4.03
CA GLU A 222 -40.89 7.95 -4.93
C GLU A 222 -41.64 6.82 -4.23
#